data_AF-A0A974PND6-F1
#
_entry.id   AF-A0A974PND6-F1
#
_cell.length_a   1.000
_cell.length_b   1.000
_cell.length_c   1.000
_cell.angle_alpha   90.00
_cell.angle_beta   90.00
_cell.angle_gamma   90.00
#
_symmetry.space_group_name_H-M   'P 1'
#
loop_
_entity.id
_entity.type
_entity.pdbx_description
1 polymer ?
#
loop_
_entity_poly.entity_id
_entity_poly.type
_entity_poly.pdbx_seq_one_letter_code
_entity_poly.pdbx_strand_id
1 'polypeptide(L)'
;MPRKIEPPEPSAPKSRTARRVAAAPGAAAEPATKAGSKTGPKRTARSTGKAGAPVAEAATPAPAPKPPRRGKTPLPPAPPPRRNKAVANAAAAAHGKTLTAWTEDEIVEAFSRFEAQDPEPKGELEHTDAFTLLVAVVLSAQATDVGVNKATRGLFAAAATPAAMVALGEEEVARHIRTLGLYRNKAKNVVELSRLLLERHKGIVPQDREALEALPGVGRKTANVVLNIAFGSPTIAVDTHLFRVANRTGLAPGATPLAVELGLEARIPNHFKLHAHHWLILHGRYICKAVKPACGRCIIADLCRWPDKQF
;
A
#
# COMPACT_ATOMS: atom_id res chain seq x y z
N MET A 1 -52.13 -40.31 -5.43
CA MET A 1 -51.03 -41.31 -5.38
C MET A 1 -49.74 -40.64 -5.83
N PRO A 2 -49.00 -39.94 -4.96
CA PRO A 2 -47.75 -39.30 -5.35
C PRO A 2 -46.58 -40.30 -5.29
N ARG A 3 -45.82 -40.41 -6.38
CA ARG A 3 -44.59 -41.22 -6.47
C ARG A 3 -43.53 -40.59 -5.57
N LYS A 4 -43.08 -41.35 -4.55
CA LYS A 4 -41.92 -41.03 -3.72
C LYS A 4 -40.68 -40.98 -4.61
N ILE A 5 -39.97 -39.86 -4.58
CA ILE A 5 -38.60 -39.71 -5.11
C ILE A 5 -37.69 -39.89 -3.90
N GLU A 6 -36.93 -40.98 -3.87
CA GLU A 6 -35.91 -41.23 -2.84
C GLU A 6 -34.67 -40.35 -3.09
N PRO A 7 -34.01 -39.87 -2.02
CA PRO A 7 -32.79 -39.07 -2.13
C PRO A 7 -31.57 -39.95 -2.47
N PRO A 8 -30.56 -39.43 -3.19
CA PRO A 8 -29.36 -40.19 -3.54
C PRO A 8 -28.44 -40.39 -2.33
N GLU A 9 -27.91 -41.61 -2.19
CA GLU A 9 -26.96 -42.01 -1.14
C GLU A 9 -25.61 -41.27 -1.23
N PRO A 10 -24.94 -41.02 -0.09
CA PRO A 10 -23.63 -40.37 -0.04
C PRO A 10 -22.50 -41.32 -0.45
N SER A 11 -21.67 -40.87 -1.40
CA SER A 11 -20.49 -41.61 -1.86
C SER A 11 -19.36 -41.59 -0.81
N ALA A 12 -18.88 -42.78 -0.47
CA ALA A 12 -17.77 -43.01 0.47
C ALA A 12 -16.42 -42.51 -0.10
N PRO A 13 -15.48 -42.05 0.76
CA PRO A 13 -14.21 -41.49 0.34
C PRO A 13 -13.22 -42.57 -0.12
N LYS A 14 -12.65 -42.40 -1.32
CA LYS A 14 -11.58 -43.25 -1.84
C LYS A 14 -10.25 -42.93 -1.14
N SER A 15 -9.77 -43.89 -0.36
CA SER A 15 -8.44 -43.94 0.24
C SER A 15 -7.33 -43.84 -0.81
N ARG A 16 -6.38 -42.91 -0.62
CA ARG A 16 -5.11 -42.89 -1.34
C ARG A 16 -3.95 -42.69 -0.37
N THR A 17 -3.37 -43.84 -0.02
CA THR A 17 -1.98 -44.16 0.33
C THR A 17 -1.05 -43.01 0.69
N ALA A 18 -0.73 -42.92 1.98
CA ALA A 18 0.40 -42.16 2.51
C ALA A 18 1.73 -42.71 1.97
N ARG A 19 2.51 -41.86 1.31
CA ARG A 19 3.90 -42.15 0.97
C ARG A 19 4.79 -41.51 2.03
N ARG A 20 5.26 -42.34 2.96
CA ARG A 20 6.37 -42.06 3.88
C ARG A 20 7.61 -41.64 3.07
N VAL A 21 8.20 -40.50 3.40
CA VAL A 21 9.60 -40.21 3.07
C VAL A 21 10.40 -40.39 4.36
N ALA A 22 11.39 -41.27 4.27
CA ALA A 22 12.25 -41.70 5.36
C ALA A 22 13.22 -40.60 5.77
N ALA A 23 13.34 -40.42 7.09
CA ALA A 23 14.50 -39.82 7.73
C ALA A 23 15.64 -40.85 7.80
N ALA A 24 16.87 -40.38 7.64
CA ALA A 24 18.11 -41.13 7.81
C ALA A 24 19.16 -40.18 8.44
N PRO A 25 20.17 -40.69 9.16
CA PRO A 25 20.50 -40.23 10.51
C PRO A 25 21.83 -39.47 10.62
N GLY A 26 22.10 -38.98 11.84
CA GLY A 26 23.22 -38.10 12.17
C GLY A 26 24.60 -38.76 12.36
N ALA A 27 25.57 -37.87 12.57
CA ALA A 27 26.89 -38.09 13.16
C ALA A 27 27.23 -36.75 13.88
N ALA A 28 27.18 -36.65 15.20
CA ALA A 28 28.16 -37.10 16.20
C ALA A 28 29.44 -36.22 16.28
N ALA A 29 29.55 -35.57 17.44
CA ALA A 29 30.75 -35.31 18.25
C ALA A 29 31.73 -34.17 17.88
N GLU A 30 31.79 -33.19 18.79
CA GLU A 30 33.01 -32.45 19.15
C GLU A 30 34.12 -33.40 19.63
N PRO A 31 35.38 -32.93 19.68
CA PRO A 31 35.85 -32.52 21.00
C PRO A 31 36.71 -31.25 21.02
N ALA A 32 36.59 -30.53 22.13
CA ALA A 32 37.57 -29.54 22.59
C ALA A 32 38.84 -30.20 23.13
N THR A 33 40.02 -29.63 22.84
CA THR A 33 41.23 -29.82 23.65
C THR A 33 42.11 -28.57 23.72
N LYS A 34 42.17 -28.00 24.93
CA LYS A 34 43.33 -27.55 25.73
C LYS A 34 44.48 -26.70 25.12
N ALA A 35 44.61 -25.52 25.74
CA ALA A 35 45.76 -24.98 26.50
C ALA A 35 47.15 -24.85 25.85
N GLY A 36 47.71 -23.63 25.90
CA GLY A 36 49.13 -23.38 25.66
C GLY A 36 49.53 -21.91 25.79
N SER A 37 49.76 -21.46 27.03
CA SER A 37 50.46 -20.22 27.39
C SER A 37 51.90 -20.20 26.84
N LYS A 38 52.42 -19.03 26.42
CA LYS A 38 53.62 -18.39 27.01
C LYS A 38 54.15 -17.16 26.25
N THR A 39 54.38 -16.10 27.03
CA THR A 39 55.52 -15.16 27.03
C THR A 39 55.73 -14.14 25.90
N GLY A 40 55.72 -12.85 26.28
CA GLY A 40 56.30 -11.72 25.54
C GLY A 40 57.84 -11.69 25.56
N PRO A 41 58.48 -10.58 25.14
CA PRO A 41 58.67 -9.48 26.10
C PRO A 41 58.61 -8.04 25.56
N LYS A 42 58.43 -7.12 26.54
CA LYS A 42 58.53 -5.65 26.54
C LYS A 42 59.86 -5.08 26.02
N ARG A 43 59.82 -3.85 25.47
CA ARG A 43 60.75 -2.69 25.67
C ARG A 43 59.91 -1.40 25.43
N THR A 44 59.61 -0.47 26.35
CA THR A 44 60.41 0.60 27.02
C THR A 44 61.33 1.36 26.06
N ALA A 45 61.41 2.70 25.95
CA ALA A 45 61.20 3.85 26.84
C ALA A 45 60.98 5.13 25.98
N ARG A 46 60.16 6.12 26.39
CA ARG A 46 60.45 7.38 27.14
C ARG A 46 61.29 8.46 26.40
N SER A 47 60.79 9.69 26.55
CA SER A 47 61.05 11.02 25.95
C SER A 47 62.42 11.68 26.15
N THR A 48 62.73 12.69 25.30
CA THR A 48 63.26 14.05 25.61
C THR A 48 63.15 14.93 24.34
N GLY A 49 62.50 16.13 24.30
CA GLY A 49 63.04 17.49 24.57
C GLY A 49 64.02 17.98 23.47
N LYS A 50 64.01 19.18 22.86
CA LYS A 50 63.61 20.56 23.27
C LYS A 50 63.85 21.58 22.11
N ALA A 51 63.03 22.66 22.06
CA ALA A 51 63.26 24.08 21.60
C ALA A 51 63.83 24.43 20.19
N GLY A 52 63.48 25.52 19.47
CA GLY A 52 62.59 26.69 19.63
C GLY A 52 62.59 27.54 18.30
N ALA A 53 61.44 28.09 17.84
CA ALA A 53 60.98 29.51 17.78
C ALA A 53 61.69 30.45 16.75
N PRO A 54 61.09 31.59 16.26
CA PRO A 54 59.70 32.13 16.25
C PRO A 54 59.18 32.40 14.78
N VAL A 55 57.99 32.97 14.45
CA VAL A 55 57.60 34.41 14.39
C VAL A 55 56.08 34.58 14.04
N ALA A 56 55.44 35.59 14.64
CA ALA A 56 54.25 36.40 14.28
C ALA A 56 52.83 35.79 14.08
N GLU A 57 52.03 35.92 15.15
CA GLU A 57 50.75 36.65 15.26
C GLU A 57 49.95 37.02 13.98
N ALA A 58 48.75 36.43 13.86
CA ALA A 58 47.60 37.04 13.18
C ALA A 58 46.30 36.58 13.86
N ALA A 59 45.65 37.52 14.56
CA ALA A 59 44.36 37.34 15.19
C ALA A 59 43.24 37.14 14.15
N THR A 60 42.42 36.10 14.31
CA THR A 60 41.21 35.86 13.51
C THR A 60 39.98 36.31 14.31
N PRO A 61 39.04 37.07 13.74
CA PRO A 61 38.01 37.76 14.51
C PRO A 61 36.90 36.82 15.03
N ALA A 62 36.35 37.18 16.19
CA ALA A 62 35.21 36.54 16.82
C ALA A 62 33.93 36.62 15.95
N PRO A 63 33.05 35.61 15.97
CA PRO A 63 31.80 35.63 15.21
C PRO A 63 30.80 36.66 15.77
N ALA A 64 30.16 37.39 14.86
CA ALA A 64 29.18 38.45 15.16
C ALA A 64 27.97 37.96 15.99
N PRO A 65 27.38 38.82 16.84
CA PRO A 65 26.22 38.46 17.66
C PRO A 65 24.95 38.26 16.81
N LYS A 66 24.20 37.20 17.11
CA LYS A 66 22.92 36.87 16.47
C LYS A 66 21.85 37.94 16.79
N PRO A 67 20.99 38.34 15.84
CA PRO A 67 19.93 39.29 16.10
C PRO A 67 18.87 38.71 17.07
N PRO A 68 18.18 39.56 17.85
CA PRO A 68 17.23 39.11 18.87
C PRO A 68 16.03 38.39 18.23
N ARG A 69 15.69 37.22 18.79
CA ARG A 69 14.49 36.46 18.42
C ARG A 69 13.25 37.30 18.74
N ARG A 70 12.52 37.76 17.73
CA ARG A 70 11.14 38.23 17.89
C ARG A 70 10.31 37.07 18.47
N GLY A 71 9.70 37.31 19.63
CA GLY A 71 8.77 36.39 20.26
C GLY A 71 7.63 36.05 19.30
N LYS A 72 7.35 34.75 19.13
CA LYS A 72 6.13 34.29 18.44
C LYS A 72 4.97 34.54 19.40
N THR A 73 4.12 35.51 19.08
CA THR A 73 2.77 35.59 19.66
C THR A 73 2.05 34.25 19.37
N PRO A 74 1.39 33.61 20.34
CA PRO A 74 0.61 32.41 20.08
C PRO A 74 -0.47 32.73 19.05
N LEU A 75 -0.52 31.96 17.97
CA LEU A 75 -1.60 32.02 17.00
C LEU A 75 -2.90 31.62 17.74
N PRO A 76 -4.02 32.35 17.58
CA PRO A 76 -5.28 31.95 18.19
C PRO A 76 -5.71 30.56 17.70
N PRO A 77 -6.41 29.76 18.54
CA PRO A 77 -6.83 28.41 18.16
C PRO A 77 -7.72 28.47 16.91
N ALA A 78 -7.45 27.57 15.97
CA ALA A 78 -8.22 27.45 14.74
C ALA A 78 -9.71 27.23 15.08
N PRO A 79 -10.64 27.92 14.41
CA PRO A 79 -12.07 27.71 14.64
C PRO A 79 -12.44 26.25 14.31
N PRO A 80 -13.39 25.64 15.05
CA PRO A 80 -13.82 24.28 14.77
C PRO A 80 -14.30 24.15 13.33
N PRO A 81 -14.06 23.01 12.65
CA PRO A 81 -14.41 22.86 11.24
C PRO A 81 -15.92 23.06 11.10
N ARG A 82 -16.30 24.19 10.50
CA ARG A 82 -17.67 24.44 10.08
C ARG A 82 -18.01 23.33 9.08
N ARG A 83 -19.04 22.54 9.38
CA ARG A 83 -19.63 21.54 8.47
C ARG A 83 -20.09 22.29 7.22
N ASN A 84 -19.19 22.42 6.25
CA ASN A 84 -19.49 23.11 5.00
C ASN A 84 -20.47 22.24 4.22
N LYS A 85 -21.73 22.69 4.16
CA LYS A 85 -22.74 22.23 3.19
C LYS A 85 -22.31 22.43 1.72
N ALA A 86 -21.10 22.96 1.48
CA ALA A 86 -20.51 23.24 0.18
C ALA A 86 -19.61 22.10 -0.38
N VAL A 87 -19.60 20.89 0.21
CA VAL A 87 -18.79 19.76 -0.30
C VAL A 87 -19.62 18.75 -1.12
N ALA A 88 -20.92 18.97 -1.30
CA ALA A 88 -21.71 18.22 -2.25
C ALA A 88 -21.66 18.92 -3.61
N ASN A 89 -21.24 18.19 -4.65
CA ASN A 89 -21.43 18.46 -6.09
C ASN A 89 -20.21 19.00 -6.88
N ALA A 90 -19.41 18.09 -7.44
CA ALA A 90 -19.07 18.28 -8.87
C ALA A 90 -19.53 17.13 -9.78
N ALA A 91 -19.99 15.99 -9.25
CA ALA A 91 -20.70 15.03 -10.11
C ALA A 91 -22.12 15.47 -10.49
N ALA A 92 -22.83 16.20 -9.62
CA ALA A 92 -24.13 16.77 -9.98
C ALA A 92 -24.03 17.90 -11.02
N ALA A 93 -22.86 18.52 -11.18
CA ALA A 93 -22.65 19.57 -12.16
C ALA A 93 -22.75 19.04 -13.61
N ALA A 94 -22.51 17.75 -13.84
CA ALA A 94 -22.58 17.15 -15.18
C ALA A 94 -24.00 16.70 -15.62
N HIS A 95 -24.96 16.56 -14.69
CA HIS A 95 -26.29 15.99 -14.99
C HIS A 95 -27.47 16.89 -14.60
N GLY A 96 -27.22 18.14 -14.21
CA GLY A 96 -28.27 19.13 -13.92
C GLY A 96 -29.22 18.79 -12.76
N LYS A 97 -28.97 17.68 -12.03
CA LYS A 97 -29.76 17.22 -10.88
C LYS A 97 -28.83 16.83 -9.76
N THR A 98 -29.06 17.39 -8.57
CA THR A 98 -28.37 17.00 -7.34
C THR A 98 -28.84 15.59 -6.97
N LEU A 99 -27.96 14.59 -7.08
CA LEU A 99 -28.27 13.25 -6.62
C LEU A 99 -28.42 13.26 -5.11
N THR A 100 -29.51 12.68 -4.61
CA THR A 100 -29.73 12.48 -3.18
C THR A 100 -28.66 11.52 -2.65
N ALA A 101 -27.99 11.89 -1.57
CA ALA A 101 -27.06 10.99 -0.90
C ALA A 101 -27.83 9.82 -0.25
N TRP A 102 -27.20 8.65 -0.15
CA TRP A 102 -27.76 7.50 0.58
C TRP A 102 -28.06 7.83 2.04
N THR A 103 -29.00 7.13 2.66
CA THR A 103 -29.11 7.12 4.14
C THR A 103 -28.06 6.21 4.75
N GLU A 104 -27.93 6.21 6.09
CA GLU A 104 -27.05 5.27 6.79
C GLU A 104 -27.52 3.82 6.58
N ASP A 105 -28.82 3.56 6.67
CA ASP A 105 -29.40 2.23 6.44
C ASP A 105 -29.11 1.71 5.02
N GLU A 106 -29.19 2.58 4.01
CA GLU A 106 -28.87 2.20 2.62
C GLU A 106 -27.39 1.87 2.45
N ILE A 107 -26.50 2.56 3.17
CA ILE A 107 -25.07 2.23 3.18
C ILE A 107 -24.88 0.86 3.83
N VAL A 108 -25.46 0.63 5.01
CA VAL A 108 -25.35 -0.65 5.72
C VAL A 108 -25.87 -1.79 4.84
N GLU A 109 -27.03 -1.62 4.22
CA GLU A 109 -27.62 -2.61 3.31
C GLU A 109 -26.70 -2.90 2.10
N ALA A 110 -26.21 -1.85 1.43
CA ALA A 110 -25.30 -2.00 0.30
C ALA A 110 -24.04 -2.79 0.68
N PHE A 111 -23.41 -2.45 1.80
CA PHE A 111 -22.20 -3.13 2.26
C PHE A 111 -22.45 -4.53 2.80
N SER A 112 -23.61 -4.79 3.39
CA SER A 112 -24.03 -6.13 3.80
C SER A 112 -24.20 -7.05 2.59
N ARG A 113 -24.73 -6.54 1.46
CA ARG A 113 -24.80 -7.28 0.20
C ARG A 113 -23.43 -7.56 -0.40
N PHE A 114 -22.50 -6.61 -0.31
CA PHE A 114 -21.12 -6.83 -0.75
C PHE A 114 -20.42 -7.90 0.10
N GLU A 115 -20.53 -7.81 1.42
CA GLU A 115 -19.97 -8.78 2.37
C GLU A 115 -20.58 -10.18 2.17
N ALA A 116 -21.89 -10.28 1.96
CA ALA A 116 -22.54 -11.56 1.69
C ALA A 116 -22.09 -12.19 0.36
N GLN A 117 -21.79 -11.38 -0.66
CA GLN A 117 -21.33 -11.88 -1.96
C GLN A 117 -19.85 -12.31 -1.91
N ASP A 118 -19.00 -11.56 -1.20
CA ASP A 118 -17.56 -11.79 -1.10
C ASP A 118 -17.05 -11.29 0.26
N PRO A 119 -17.00 -12.14 1.31
CA PRO A 119 -16.66 -11.70 2.66
C PRO A 119 -15.23 -11.15 2.80
N GLU A 120 -14.29 -11.68 2.03
CA GLU A 120 -12.87 -11.33 2.08
C GLU A 120 -12.36 -10.94 0.68
N PRO A 121 -12.80 -9.81 0.13
CA PRO A 121 -12.42 -9.40 -1.22
C PRO A 121 -10.93 -9.08 -1.27
N LYS A 122 -10.27 -9.51 -2.35
CA LYS A 122 -8.82 -9.35 -2.55
C LYS A 122 -8.51 -8.52 -3.79
N GLY A 123 -7.39 -7.79 -3.74
CA GLY A 123 -6.83 -7.11 -4.91
C GLY A 123 -6.34 -8.11 -5.97
N GLU A 124 -6.20 -7.63 -7.21
CA GLU A 124 -5.76 -8.47 -8.35
C GLU A 124 -4.23 -8.53 -8.52
N LEU A 125 -3.47 -7.71 -7.80
CA LEU A 125 -2.01 -7.66 -7.89
C LEU A 125 -1.38 -8.81 -7.10
N GLU A 126 -0.56 -9.61 -7.77
CA GLU A 126 0.17 -10.73 -7.16
C GLU A 126 1.31 -10.20 -6.27
N HIS A 127 1.31 -10.61 -5.00
CA HIS A 127 2.31 -10.25 -4.00
C HIS A 127 2.38 -11.31 -2.89
N THR A 128 3.49 -11.34 -2.14
CA THR A 128 3.72 -12.27 -1.03
C THR A 128 3.87 -11.58 0.32
N ASP A 129 4.21 -10.29 0.31
CA ASP A 129 4.45 -9.47 1.49
C ASP A 129 4.23 -7.97 1.17
N ALA A 130 4.44 -7.11 2.18
CA ALA A 130 4.26 -5.67 2.04
C ALA A 130 5.21 -5.04 1.01
N PHE A 131 6.42 -5.56 0.83
CA PHE A 131 7.40 -5.00 -0.09
C PHE A 131 7.04 -5.32 -1.55
N THR A 132 6.77 -6.59 -1.83
CA THR A 132 6.31 -7.04 -3.16
C THR A 132 4.99 -6.39 -3.54
N LEU A 133 4.08 -6.16 -2.57
CA LEU A 133 2.88 -5.35 -2.79
C LEU A 133 3.26 -3.91 -3.18
N LEU A 134 4.09 -3.23 -2.39
CA LEU A 134 4.49 -1.85 -2.65
C LEU A 134 5.07 -1.71 -4.06
N VAL A 135 5.98 -2.60 -4.46
CA VAL A 135 6.55 -2.60 -5.81
C VAL A 135 5.47 -2.83 -6.86
N ALA A 136 4.58 -3.82 -6.68
CA ALA A 136 3.50 -4.09 -7.63
C ALA A 136 2.57 -2.86 -7.82
N VAL A 137 2.22 -2.17 -6.72
CA VAL A 137 1.36 -0.97 -6.79
C VAL A 137 2.09 0.21 -7.45
N VAL A 138 3.39 0.41 -7.20
CA VAL A 138 4.18 1.44 -7.90
C VAL A 138 4.23 1.14 -9.41
N LEU A 139 4.37 -0.13 -9.78
CA LEU A 139 4.38 -0.56 -11.19
C LEU A 139 3.02 -0.47 -11.88
N SER A 140 1.92 -0.50 -11.14
CA SER A 140 0.56 -0.44 -11.69
C SER A 140 0.14 0.94 -12.20
N ALA A 141 0.91 1.99 -11.88
CA ALA A 141 0.67 3.33 -12.42
C ALA A 141 0.60 3.28 -13.97
N GLN A 142 -0.58 3.59 -14.52
CA GLN A 142 -0.86 3.53 -15.96
C GLN A 142 -0.55 2.17 -16.61
N ALA A 143 -0.74 1.07 -15.87
CA ALA A 143 -0.63 -0.29 -16.37
C ALA A 143 -1.86 -1.10 -15.95
N THR A 144 -2.10 -2.22 -16.61
CA THR A 144 -3.14 -3.18 -16.20
C THR A 144 -2.55 -4.14 -15.16
N ASP A 145 -3.37 -4.60 -14.22
CA ASP A 145 -2.93 -5.54 -13.18
C ASP A 145 -2.40 -6.84 -13.81
N VAL A 146 -3.00 -7.31 -14.91
CA VAL A 146 -2.50 -8.44 -15.70
C VAL A 146 -1.10 -8.19 -16.26
N GLY A 147 -0.84 -6.98 -16.78
CA GLY A 147 0.48 -6.59 -17.29
C GLY A 147 1.52 -6.54 -16.18
N VAL A 148 1.15 -5.98 -15.03
CA VAL A 148 2.01 -5.91 -13.84
C VAL A 148 2.34 -7.32 -13.37
N ASN A 149 1.35 -8.19 -13.15
CA ASN A 149 1.57 -9.56 -12.68
C ASN A 149 2.51 -10.35 -13.61
N LYS A 150 2.37 -10.20 -14.93
CA LYS A 150 3.29 -10.82 -15.89
C LYS A 150 4.74 -10.35 -15.71
N ALA A 151 4.93 -9.05 -15.47
CA ALA A 151 6.25 -8.47 -15.28
C ALA A 151 6.85 -8.82 -13.90
N THR A 152 6.03 -8.78 -12.84
CA THR A 152 6.50 -8.96 -11.46
C THR A 152 6.84 -10.40 -11.13
N ARG A 153 6.21 -11.41 -11.74
CA ARG A 153 6.58 -12.83 -11.51
C ARG A 153 8.07 -13.10 -11.73
N GLY A 154 8.61 -12.63 -12.86
CA GLY A 154 10.04 -12.77 -13.16
C GLY A 154 10.91 -11.88 -12.28
N LEU A 155 10.46 -10.65 -12.03
CA LEU A 155 11.18 -9.70 -11.16
C LEU A 155 11.31 -10.24 -9.74
N PHE A 156 10.23 -10.72 -9.13
CA PHE A 156 10.22 -11.19 -7.74
C PHE A 156 10.92 -12.54 -7.59
N ALA A 157 10.92 -13.39 -8.62
CA ALA A 157 11.78 -14.58 -8.63
C ALA A 157 13.28 -14.21 -8.55
N ALA A 158 13.68 -13.09 -9.16
CA ALA A 158 15.07 -12.60 -9.10
C ALA A 158 15.37 -11.76 -7.85
N ALA A 159 14.41 -10.91 -7.43
CA ALA A 159 14.57 -9.94 -6.36
C ALA A 159 13.23 -9.60 -5.67
N ALA A 160 12.91 -10.30 -4.58
CA ALA A 160 11.73 -10.06 -3.76
C ALA A 160 12.00 -9.31 -2.44
N THR A 161 13.21 -8.79 -2.22
CA THR A 161 13.55 -7.99 -1.03
C THR A 161 14.18 -6.65 -1.44
N PRO A 162 14.13 -5.61 -0.58
CA PRO A 162 14.78 -4.34 -0.90
C PRO A 162 16.28 -4.49 -1.21
N ALA A 163 16.98 -5.32 -0.44
CA ALA A 163 18.40 -5.60 -0.65
C ALA A 163 18.66 -6.28 -2.00
N ALA A 164 17.88 -7.31 -2.34
CA ALA A 164 17.98 -7.98 -3.63
C ALA A 164 17.63 -7.05 -4.80
N MET A 165 16.65 -6.16 -4.64
CA MET A 165 16.22 -5.22 -5.67
C MET A 165 17.31 -4.18 -5.97
N VAL A 166 17.97 -3.66 -4.92
CA VAL A 166 19.12 -2.76 -5.08
C VAL A 166 20.29 -3.48 -5.73
N ALA A 167 20.59 -4.72 -5.30
CA ALA A 167 21.67 -5.52 -5.88
C ALA A 167 21.42 -5.89 -7.35
N LEU A 168 20.18 -6.14 -7.74
CA LEU A 168 19.78 -6.41 -9.11
C LEU A 168 20.03 -5.20 -10.02
N GLY A 169 19.82 -3.98 -9.50
CA GLY A 169 20.15 -2.73 -10.18
C GLY A 169 19.10 -2.28 -11.20
N GLU A 170 19.16 -0.99 -11.57
CA GLU A 170 18.14 -0.35 -12.40
C GLU A 170 17.99 -1.00 -13.78
N GLU A 171 19.10 -1.37 -14.43
CA GLU A 171 19.08 -1.93 -15.78
C GLU A 171 18.38 -3.29 -15.85
N GLU A 172 18.67 -4.20 -14.93
CA GLU A 172 18.03 -5.52 -14.89
C GLU A 172 16.56 -5.40 -14.50
N VAL A 173 16.23 -4.55 -13.50
CA VAL A 173 14.85 -4.26 -13.14
C VAL A 173 14.10 -3.75 -14.38
N ALA A 174 14.66 -2.78 -15.11
CA ALA A 174 14.08 -2.24 -16.34
C ALA A 174 13.84 -3.33 -17.40
N ARG A 175 14.74 -4.32 -17.52
CA ARG A 175 14.54 -5.46 -18.44
C ARG A 175 13.35 -6.33 -18.03
N HIS A 176 13.19 -6.64 -16.74
CA HIS A 176 12.05 -7.41 -16.23
C HIS A 176 10.71 -6.72 -16.50
N ILE A 177 10.67 -5.38 -16.34
CA ILE A 177 9.43 -4.60 -16.47
C ILE A 177 9.28 -3.87 -17.81
N ARG A 178 10.10 -4.19 -18.81
CA ARG A 178 10.13 -3.48 -20.12
C ARG A 178 8.82 -3.48 -20.89
N THR A 179 7.93 -4.43 -20.58
CA THR A 179 6.59 -4.54 -21.17
C THR A 179 5.62 -3.51 -20.61
N LEU A 180 5.95 -2.86 -19.50
CA LEU A 180 5.14 -1.82 -18.89
C LEU A 180 5.45 -0.45 -19.52
N GLY A 181 4.43 0.40 -19.62
CA GLY A 181 4.63 1.81 -19.92
C GLY A 181 5.46 2.49 -18.83
N LEU A 182 6.27 3.47 -19.23
CA LEU A 182 7.14 4.27 -18.34
C LEU A 182 8.19 3.44 -17.58
N TYR A 183 8.56 2.26 -18.10
CA TYR A 183 9.39 1.29 -17.38
C TYR A 183 10.73 1.83 -16.89
N ARG A 184 11.39 2.75 -17.62
CA ARG A 184 12.66 3.35 -17.19
C ARG A 184 12.52 4.12 -15.87
N ASN A 185 11.56 5.04 -15.83
CA ASN A 185 11.28 5.81 -14.60
C ASN A 185 10.77 4.90 -13.48
N LYS A 186 9.97 3.89 -13.81
CA LYS A 186 9.52 2.89 -12.84
C LYS A 186 10.67 2.09 -12.24
N ALA A 187 11.62 1.62 -13.06
CA ALA A 187 12.78 0.87 -12.60
C ALA A 187 13.65 1.72 -11.67
N LYS A 188 13.94 2.97 -12.08
CA LYS A 188 14.62 3.95 -11.23
C LYS A 188 13.93 4.13 -9.88
N ASN A 189 12.62 4.35 -9.89
CA ASN A 189 11.85 4.52 -8.66
C ASN A 189 11.88 3.26 -7.78
N VAL A 190 11.75 2.06 -8.37
CA VAL A 190 11.75 0.78 -7.63
C VAL A 190 13.10 0.51 -6.97
N VAL A 191 14.21 0.79 -7.65
CA VAL A 191 15.54 0.64 -7.05
C VAL A 191 15.77 1.70 -5.97
N GLU A 192 15.43 2.94 -6.25
CA GLU A 192 15.62 4.04 -5.30
C GLU A 192 14.74 3.91 -4.05
N LEU A 193 13.46 3.53 -4.19
CA LEU A 193 12.62 3.27 -3.02
C LEU A 193 13.18 2.10 -2.21
N SER A 194 13.71 1.07 -2.85
CA SER A 194 14.32 -0.08 -2.16
C SER A 194 15.56 0.34 -1.37
N ARG A 195 16.39 1.24 -1.93
CA ARG A 195 17.54 1.85 -1.24
C ARG A 195 17.08 2.66 -0.02
N LEU A 196 16.08 3.52 -0.18
CA LEU A 196 15.55 4.33 0.91
C LEU A 196 14.92 3.50 2.03
N LEU A 197 14.29 2.37 1.70
CA LEU A 197 13.80 1.42 2.71
C LEU A 197 14.94 0.87 3.55
N LEU A 198 16.07 0.48 2.96
CA LEU A 198 17.24 0.01 3.71
C LEU A 198 17.82 1.10 4.62
N GLU A 199 17.99 2.30 4.09
CA GLU A 199 18.65 3.41 4.79
C GLU A 199 17.80 4.02 5.92
N ARG A 200 16.51 4.22 5.67
CA ARG A 200 15.63 4.97 6.57
C ARG A 200 14.69 4.08 7.38
N HIS A 201 14.41 2.87 6.88
CA HIS A 201 13.39 1.98 7.44
C HIS A 201 13.89 0.56 7.71
N LYS A 202 15.22 0.34 7.71
CA LYS A 202 15.86 -0.96 8.00
C LYS A 202 15.36 -2.10 7.09
N GLY A 203 14.99 -1.78 5.85
CA GLY A 203 14.47 -2.72 4.87
C GLY A 203 13.01 -3.11 5.06
N ILE A 204 12.28 -2.44 5.95
CA ILE A 204 10.86 -2.73 6.24
C ILE A 204 9.99 -1.64 5.62
N VAL A 205 8.89 -2.03 4.98
CA VAL A 205 7.88 -1.07 4.49
C VAL A 205 7.22 -0.37 5.68
N PRO A 206 7.27 0.97 5.78
CA PRO A 206 6.69 1.68 6.91
C PRO A 206 5.17 1.62 6.90
N GLN A 207 4.57 1.41 8.07
CA GLN A 207 3.12 1.53 8.31
C GLN A 207 2.75 2.99 8.64
N ASP A 208 3.30 3.95 7.88
CA ASP A 208 3.01 5.37 8.03
C ASP A 208 2.84 6.00 6.64
N ARG A 209 1.79 6.80 6.49
CA ARG A 209 1.44 7.37 5.18
C ARG A 209 2.48 8.39 4.71
N GLU A 210 2.97 9.26 5.60
CA GLU A 210 3.93 10.29 5.22
C GLU A 210 5.28 9.67 4.82
N ALA A 211 5.71 8.65 5.56
CA ALA A 211 6.88 7.85 5.23
C ALA A 211 6.75 7.13 3.88
N LEU A 212 5.56 6.57 3.58
CA LEU A 212 5.28 5.96 2.28
C LEU A 212 5.29 7.00 1.15
N GLU A 213 4.61 8.15 1.31
CA GLU A 213 4.56 9.23 0.33
C GLU A 213 5.95 9.86 0.06
N ALA A 214 6.89 9.73 0.99
CA ALA A 214 8.28 10.16 0.79
C ALA A 214 9.09 9.22 -0.13
N LEU A 215 8.57 8.03 -0.46
CA LEU A 215 9.22 7.09 -1.37
C LEU A 215 8.92 7.46 -2.84
N PRO A 216 9.90 7.36 -3.76
CA PRO A 216 9.70 7.72 -5.15
C PRO A 216 8.67 6.81 -5.83
N GLY A 217 7.75 7.41 -6.57
CA GLY A 217 6.65 6.70 -7.24
C GLY A 217 5.46 6.39 -6.33
N VAL A 218 5.50 6.77 -5.05
CA VAL A 218 4.41 6.59 -4.11
C VAL A 218 3.70 7.92 -3.87
N GLY A 219 2.47 8.05 -4.39
CA GLY A 219 1.57 9.14 -4.00
C GLY A 219 0.58 8.70 -2.92
N ARG A 220 -0.26 9.62 -2.46
CA ARG A 220 -1.32 9.37 -1.45
C ARG A 220 -2.16 8.13 -1.73
N LYS A 221 -2.62 7.96 -2.98
CA LYS A 221 -3.40 6.78 -3.38
C LYS A 221 -2.60 5.49 -3.15
N THR A 222 -1.37 5.44 -3.64
CA THR A 222 -0.47 4.28 -3.49
C THR A 222 -0.23 3.97 -2.02
N ALA A 223 0.05 4.99 -1.20
CA ALA A 223 0.23 4.81 0.24
C ALA A 223 -1.02 4.22 0.91
N ASN A 224 -2.21 4.75 0.61
CA ASN A 224 -3.47 4.24 1.16
C ASN A 224 -3.76 2.78 0.73
N VAL A 225 -3.42 2.39 -0.51
CA VAL A 225 -3.56 0.98 -0.96
C VAL A 225 -2.65 0.06 -0.14
N VAL A 226 -1.39 0.43 0.04
CA VAL A 226 -0.43 -0.37 0.81
C VAL A 226 -0.84 -0.45 2.28
N LEU A 227 -1.25 0.66 2.88
CA LEU A 227 -1.74 0.69 4.26
C LEU A 227 -2.96 -0.19 4.49
N ASN A 228 -3.89 -0.21 3.53
CA ASN A 228 -5.08 -1.05 3.62
C ASN A 228 -4.76 -2.54 3.44
N ILE A 229 -4.08 -2.90 2.35
CA ILE A 229 -3.87 -4.31 2.00
C ILE A 229 -2.82 -4.98 2.89
N ALA A 230 -1.65 -4.36 3.07
CA ALA A 230 -0.56 -5.01 3.81
C ALA A 230 -0.73 -4.91 5.33
N PHE A 231 -1.39 -3.85 5.82
CA PHE A 231 -1.41 -3.53 7.24
C PHE A 231 -2.82 -3.43 7.84
N GLY A 232 -3.87 -3.69 7.06
CA GLY A 232 -5.25 -3.67 7.55
C GLY A 232 -5.76 -2.29 7.98
N SER A 233 -5.10 -1.21 7.55
CA SER A 233 -5.56 0.14 7.86
C SER A 233 -6.90 0.41 7.15
N PRO A 234 -7.90 1.03 7.81
CA PRO A 234 -9.21 1.30 7.21
C PRO A 234 -9.18 2.51 6.24
N THR A 235 -8.13 2.61 5.40
CA THR A 235 -7.95 3.68 4.41
C THR A 235 -8.61 3.33 3.09
N ILE A 236 -9.26 4.31 2.45
CA ILE A 236 -10.00 4.08 1.20
C ILE A 236 -9.34 4.86 0.06
N ALA A 237 -8.51 4.18 -0.75
CA ALA A 237 -7.82 4.81 -1.87
C ALA A 237 -8.78 5.07 -3.04
N VAL A 238 -9.13 6.33 -3.30
CA VAL A 238 -10.04 6.68 -4.39
C VAL A 238 -9.32 6.75 -5.73
N ASP A 239 -9.77 5.91 -6.68
CA ASP A 239 -9.37 5.95 -8.06
C ASP A 239 -10.54 6.30 -9.00
N THR A 240 -10.35 6.13 -10.30
CA THR A 240 -11.40 6.44 -11.29
C THR A 240 -12.64 5.55 -11.16
N HIS A 241 -12.50 4.33 -10.64
CA HIS A 241 -13.62 3.42 -10.39
C HIS A 241 -14.38 3.84 -9.13
N LEU A 242 -13.69 4.01 -8.01
CA LEU A 242 -14.32 4.45 -6.76
C LEU A 242 -14.96 5.83 -6.91
N PHE A 243 -14.25 6.76 -7.55
CA PHE A 243 -14.77 8.10 -7.82
C PHE A 243 -16.08 8.04 -8.60
N ARG A 244 -16.15 7.21 -9.64
CA ARG A 244 -17.37 7.01 -10.44
C ARG A 244 -18.47 6.32 -9.63
N VAL A 245 -18.15 5.24 -8.91
CA VAL A 245 -19.13 4.50 -8.10
C VAL A 245 -19.72 5.41 -7.03
N ALA A 246 -18.90 6.10 -6.25
CA ALA A 246 -19.34 6.99 -5.18
C ALA A 246 -20.26 8.10 -5.68
N ASN A 247 -19.92 8.69 -6.83
CA ASN A 247 -20.70 9.75 -7.45
C ASN A 247 -21.99 9.27 -8.13
N ARG A 248 -21.97 8.13 -8.84
CA ARG A 248 -23.17 7.59 -9.50
C ARG A 248 -24.20 7.06 -8.51
N THR A 249 -23.72 6.39 -7.46
CA THR A 249 -24.61 5.68 -6.52
C THR A 249 -25.28 6.63 -5.53
N GLY A 250 -24.63 7.72 -5.13
CA GLY A 250 -25.05 8.54 -3.99
C GLY A 250 -24.33 8.20 -2.67
N LEU A 251 -23.39 7.25 -2.71
CA LEU A 251 -22.64 6.80 -1.52
C LEU A 251 -21.76 7.90 -0.93
N ALA A 252 -20.95 8.58 -1.75
CA ALA A 252 -20.12 9.70 -1.30
C ALA A 252 -19.83 10.67 -2.46
N PRO A 253 -20.84 11.42 -2.94
CA PRO A 253 -20.64 12.35 -4.03
C PRO A 253 -19.63 13.44 -3.67
N GLY A 254 -18.69 13.71 -4.56
CA GLY A 254 -17.59 14.65 -4.31
C GLY A 254 -16.96 15.14 -5.60
N ALA A 255 -16.46 16.38 -5.56
CA ALA A 255 -15.88 17.03 -6.73
C ALA A 255 -14.48 16.55 -7.08
N THR A 256 -13.74 16.12 -6.07
CA THR A 256 -12.34 15.72 -6.16
C THR A 256 -12.17 14.34 -5.54
N PRO A 257 -11.13 13.57 -5.92
CA PRO A 257 -10.83 12.29 -5.27
C PRO A 257 -10.72 12.41 -3.75
N LEU A 258 -10.10 13.50 -3.26
CA LEU A 258 -9.99 13.75 -1.81
C LEU A 258 -11.35 13.97 -1.14
N ALA A 259 -12.26 14.71 -1.77
CA ALA A 259 -13.61 14.89 -1.23
C ALA A 259 -14.38 13.57 -1.15
N VAL A 260 -14.22 12.71 -2.16
CA VAL A 260 -14.80 11.36 -2.16
C VAL A 260 -14.15 10.48 -1.09
N GLU A 261 -12.82 10.50 -0.95
CA GLU A 261 -12.08 9.74 0.08
C GLU A 261 -12.60 10.07 1.47
N LEU A 262 -12.60 11.35 1.84
CA LEU A 262 -13.10 11.81 3.14
C LEU A 262 -14.59 11.49 3.34
N GLY A 263 -15.39 11.56 2.27
CA GLY A 263 -16.80 11.18 2.31
C GLY A 263 -17.00 9.69 2.55
N LEU A 264 -16.22 8.82 1.90
CA LEU A 264 -16.29 7.38 2.10
C LEU A 264 -15.84 7.00 3.51
N GLU A 265 -14.72 7.57 3.99
CA GLU A 265 -14.20 7.31 5.34
C GLU A 265 -15.16 7.77 6.45
N ALA A 266 -15.88 8.88 6.22
CA ALA A 266 -16.83 9.40 7.19
C ALA A 266 -18.16 8.64 7.22
N ARG A 267 -18.59 8.07 6.09
CA ARG A 267 -19.94 7.52 5.92
C ARG A 267 -20.02 6.00 6.01
N ILE A 268 -18.94 5.30 5.69
CA ILE A 268 -18.91 3.84 5.75
C ILE A 268 -18.71 3.40 7.20
N PRO A 269 -19.57 2.55 7.78
CA PRO A 269 -19.39 2.02 9.13
C PRO A 269 -18.06 1.29 9.29
N ASN A 270 -17.45 1.40 10.48
CA ASN A 270 -16.12 0.84 10.76
C ASN A 270 -16.01 -0.66 10.47
N HIS A 271 -17.08 -1.44 10.70
CA HIS A 271 -17.16 -2.87 10.37
C HIS A 271 -16.80 -3.16 8.91
N PHE A 272 -17.24 -2.31 7.98
CA PHE A 272 -17.04 -2.51 6.55
C PHE A 272 -15.74 -1.90 6.02
N LYS A 273 -15.11 -0.97 6.75
CA LYS A 273 -14.02 -0.12 6.20
C LYS A 273 -12.82 -0.91 5.71
N LEU A 274 -12.47 -2.02 6.36
CA LEU A 274 -11.34 -2.86 5.98
C LEU A 274 -11.45 -3.32 4.52
N HIS A 275 -12.62 -3.83 4.15
CA HIS A 275 -12.89 -4.43 2.83
C HIS A 275 -13.60 -3.49 1.86
N ALA A 276 -14.11 -2.35 2.33
CA ALA A 276 -14.84 -1.37 1.53
C ALA A 276 -14.09 -0.95 0.26
N HIS A 277 -12.78 -0.72 0.35
CA HIS A 277 -11.97 -0.37 -0.81
C HIS A 277 -12.08 -1.43 -1.92
N HIS A 278 -11.89 -2.71 -1.57
CA HIS A 278 -11.90 -3.84 -2.50
C HIS A 278 -13.29 -4.08 -3.11
N TRP A 279 -14.35 -4.05 -2.31
CA TRP A 279 -15.71 -4.16 -2.85
C TRP A 279 -16.01 -3.07 -3.87
N LEU A 280 -15.67 -1.82 -3.56
CA LEU A 280 -15.96 -0.69 -4.44
C LEU A 280 -15.12 -0.71 -5.73
N ILE A 281 -13.83 -1.09 -5.67
CA ILE A 281 -12.99 -1.20 -6.88
C ILE A 281 -13.48 -2.32 -7.80
N LEU A 282 -13.77 -3.51 -7.24
CA LEU A 282 -14.27 -4.65 -8.02
C LEU A 282 -15.65 -4.35 -8.61
N HIS A 283 -16.53 -3.73 -7.83
CA HIS A 283 -17.84 -3.29 -8.32
C HIS A 283 -17.71 -2.27 -9.44
N GLY A 284 -16.87 -1.25 -9.27
CA GLY A 284 -16.62 -0.23 -10.28
C GLY A 284 -15.94 -0.78 -11.54
N ARG A 285 -15.13 -1.83 -11.42
CA ARG A 285 -14.42 -2.48 -12.52
C ARG A 285 -15.34 -3.37 -13.36
N TYR A 286 -16.13 -4.23 -12.73
CA TYR A 286 -16.90 -5.26 -13.45
C TYR A 286 -18.39 -4.96 -13.60
N ILE A 287 -18.99 -4.18 -12.70
CA ILE A 287 -20.43 -3.89 -12.70
C ILE A 287 -20.69 -2.46 -13.16
N CYS A 288 -20.26 -1.47 -12.38
CA CYS A 288 -20.46 -0.05 -12.64
C CYS A 288 -19.37 0.50 -13.59
N LYS A 289 -19.28 -0.09 -14.78
CA LYS A 289 -18.34 0.29 -15.83
C LYS A 289 -18.56 1.72 -16.31
N ALA A 290 -17.50 2.37 -16.78
CA ALA A 290 -17.59 3.75 -17.30
C ALA A 290 -18.55 3.82 -18.49
N VAL A 291 -18.38 2.89 -19.44
CA VAL A 291 -19.22 2.69 -20.62
C VAL A 291 -20.10 1.45 -20.39
N LYS A 292 -21.40 1.57 -20.65
CA LYS A 292 -22.41 0.50 -20.52
C LYS A 292 -22.34 -0.23 -19.15
N PRO A 293 -22.73 0.44 -18.05
CA PRO A 293 -22.80 -0.20 -16.74
C PRO A 293 -23.80 -1.37 -16.77
N ALA A 294 -23.48 -2.47 -16.09
CA ALA A 294 -24.31 -3.67 -16.10
C ALA A 294 -25.38 -3.58 -14.99
N CYS A 295 -26.30 -2.62 -15.06
CA CYS A 295 -27.26 -2.37 -13.97
C CYS A 295 -28.23 -3.54 -13.74
N GLY A 296 -28.60 -4.28 -14.79
CA GLY A 296 -29.45 -5.49 -14.66
C GLY A 296 -28.87 -6.62 -13.81
N ARG A 297 -27.57 -6.64 -13.54
CA ARG A 297 -26.91 -7.61 -12.65
C ARG A 297 -26.26 -6.98 -11.42
N CYS A 298 -26.61 -5.73 -11.12
CA CYS A 298 -26.00 -4.96 -10.04
C CYS A 298 -26.74 -5.23 -8.73
N ILE A 299 -26.02 -5.71 -7.70
CA ILE A 299 -26.59 -6.08 -6.40
C ILE A 299 -27.12 -4.89 -5.57
N ILE A 300 -26.80 -3.66 -5.99
CA ILE A 300 -27.24 -2.40 -5.35
C ILE A 300 -28.04 -1.52 -6.33
N ALA A 301 -28.62 -2.11 -7.39
CA ALA A 301 -29.30 -1.36 -8.44
C ALA A 301 -30.52 -0.58 -7.93
N ASP A 302 -31.26 -1.16 -6.99
CA ASP A 302 -32.40 -0.59 -6.26
C ASP A 302 -31.98 0.60 -5.38
N LEU A 303 -30.81 0.51 -4.72
CA LEU A 303 -30.27 1.60 -3.90
C LEU A 303 -29.63 2.72 -4.73
N CYS A 304 -29.06 2.39 -5.89
CA CYS A 304 -28.31 3.33 -6.72
C CYS A 304 -29.17 4.53 -7.18
N ARG A 305 -28.65 5.75 -7.08
CA ARG A 305 -29.34 6.98 -7.49
C ARG A 305 -29.07 7.43 -8.92
N TRP A 306 -28.27 6.68 -9.68
CA TRP A 306 -27.94 7.02 -11.06
C TRP A 306 -29.21 7.07 -11.94
N PRO A 307 -29.50 8.17 -12.68
CA PRO A 307 -30.69 8.26 -13.51
C PRO A 307 -30.60 7.39 -14.77
N ASP A 308 -29.42 7.30 -15.38
CA ASP A 308 -29.21 6.61 -16.65
C ASP A 308 -28.80 5.14 -16.44
N LYS A 309 -29.55 4.41 -15.60
CA LYS A 309 -29.36 2.95 -15.42
C LYS A 309 -29.67 2.23 -16.73
N GLN A 310 -28.90 1.17 -17.01
CA GLN A 310 -29.06 0.34 -18.20
C GLN A 310 -29.44 -1.08 -17.78
N PHE A 311 -30.68 -1.46 -18.09
CA PHE A 311 -31.24 -2.79 -17.82
C PHE A 311 -31.29 -3.62 -19.09
#